data_AF-A0A485AQD4-F1
#
_entry.id   AF-A0A485AQD4-F1
#
_cell.length_a   1.000
_cell.length_b   1.000
_cell.length_c   1.000
_cell.angle_alpha   90.00
_cell.angle_beta   90.00
_cell.angle_gamma   90.00
#
_symmetry.space_group_name_H-M   'P 1'
#
loop_
_entity.id
_entity.type
_entity.pdbx_description
1 polymer ?
#
loop_
_entity_poly.entity_id
_entity_poly.type
_entity_poly.pdbx_seq_one_letter_code
_entity_poly.pdbx_strand_id
1 'polypeptide(L)'
;MQDDSYEIYGLDIGSDAISRFLDCPRFHFVEGDISIHSEWIEYHIKKCDVVLPLVAIATPIEYTRNPLRVFELDFEENLKIIRDCVKYNKRIIFPSTSEVYGMCTDANFDEDTSNLVVGPINKQRWIYSVSKQLLGSRDLGLR
;
A
#
# COMPACT_ATOMS: atom_id res chain seq x y z
N MET A 1 18.92 -17.78 8.79
CA MET A 1 18.19 -18.51 7.73
C MET A 1 18.12 -17.57 6.54
N GLN A 2 19.08 -17.66 5.61
CA GLN A 2 18.95 -17.02 4.31
C GLN A 2 18.20 -18.02 3.45
N ASP A 3 16.91 -17.81 3.28
CA ASP A 3 16.14 -18.54 2.29
C ASP A 3 16.49 -17.95 0.92
N ASP A 4 17.31 -18.67 0.16
CA ASP A 4 17.86 -18.23 -1.13
C ASP A 4 16.84 -18.33 -2.29
N SER A 5 15.57 -18.57 -1.99
CA SER A 5 14.53 -18.86 -2.98
C SER A 5 13.85 -17.62 -3.58
N TYR A 6 14.14 -16.41 -3.10
CA TYR A 6 13.44 -15.19 -3.54
C TYR A 6 14.31 -14.25 -4.36
N GLU A 7 13.74 -13.73 -5.45
CA GLU A 7 14.19 -12.54 -6.18
C GLU A 7 13.37 -11.32 -5.73
N ILE A 8 14.05 -10.20 -5.48
CA ILE A 8 13.43 -8.96 -5.00
C ILE A 8 13.57 -7.88 -6.07
N TYR A 9 12.44 -7.32 -6.49
CA TYR A 9 12.36 -6.16 -7.37
C TYR A 9 11.80 -4.98 -6.58
N GLY A 10 12.64 -3.99 -6.28
CA GLY A 10 12.29 -2.80 -5.52
C GLY A 10 12.16 -1.57 -6.40
N LEU A 11 11.15 -0.74 -6.13
CA LEU A 11 10.98 0.60 -6.69
C LEU A 11 10.74 1.58 -5.55
N ASP A 12 11.50 2.67 -5.54
CA ASP A 12 11.33 3.79 -4.61
C ASP A 12 11.95 5.06 -5.21
N ILE A 13 11.65 6.23 -4.67
CA ILE A 13 12.20 7.52 -5.10
C ILE A 13 13.67 7.72 -4.69
N GLY A 14 14.23 6.81 -3.88
CA GLY A 14 15.62 6.87 -3.42
C GLY A 14 16.11 5.54 -2.87
N SER A 15 17.43 5.40 -2.74
CA SER A 15 18.07 4.13 -2.38
C SER A 15 18.84 4.15 -1.05
N ASP A 16 18.92 5.29 -0.36
CA ASP A 16 19.80 5.46 0.81
C ASP A 16 19.58 4.40 1.90
N ALA A 17 18.31 4.11 2.24
CA ALA A 17 17.94 3.14 3.27
C ALA A 17 18.20 1.67 2.88
N ILE A 18 18.35 1.40 1.58
CA ILE A 18 18.53 0.05 1.02
C ILE A 18 19.88 -0.14 0.33
N SER A 19 20.76 0.86 0.37
CA SER A 19 22.09 0.89 -0.27
C SER A 19 22.92 -0.37 -0.03
N ARG A 20 22.88 -0.91 1.19
CA ARG A 20 23.54 -2.17 1.59
C ARG A 20 23.12 -3.43 0.81
N PHE A 21 22.02 -3.37 0.06
CA PHE A 21 21.48 -4.50 -0.72
C PHE A 21 21.74 -4.36 -2.21
N LEU A 22 22.24 -3.22 -2.70
CA LEU A 22 22.38 -2.96 -4.14
C LEU A 22 23.34 -3.92 -4.85
N ASP A 23 24.35 -4.43 -4.15
CA ASP A 23 25.31 -5.41 -4.69
C ASP A 23 24.82 -6.87 -4.54
N CYS A 24 23.65 -7.11 -3.97
CA CYS A 24 23.11 -8.46 -3.83
C CYS A 24 22.59 -8.98 -5.18
N PRO A 25 23.04 -10.13 -5.68
CA PRO A 25 22.67 -10.61 -7.03
C PRO A 25 21.17 -10.80 -7.29
N ARG A 26 20.38 -11.03 -6.23
CA ARG A 26 18.92 -11.25 -6.28
C ARG A 26 18.10 -10.03 -5.85
N PHE A 27 18.75 -8.87 -5.69
CA PHE A 27 18.09 -7.62 -5.35
C PHE A 27 18.23 -6.65 -6.53
N HIS A 28 17.10 -6.30 -7.13
CA HIS A 28 17.02 -5.45 -8.30
C HIS A 28 16.27 -4.18 -7.91
N PHE A 29 16.98 -3.06 -7.83
CA PHE A 29 16.39 -1.77 -7.49
C PHE A 29 16.31 -0.86 -8.71
N VAL A 30 15.20 -0.14 -8.82
CA VAL A 30 15.03 0.96 -9.78
C VAL A 30 14.49 2.16 -9.04
N GLU A 31 15.10 3.33 -9.29
CA GLU A 31 14.58 4.59 -8.80
C GLU A 31 13.35 4.99 -9.62
N GLY A 32 12.22 5.27 -8.96
CA GLY A 32 10.97 5.58 -9.63
C GLY A 32 9.87 6.04 -8.68
N ASP A 33 8.91 6.79 -9.23
CA ASP A 33 7.71 7.28 -8.55
C ASP A 33 6.47 6.60 -9.13
N ILE A 34 5.59 6.08 -8.26
CA ILE A 34 4.37 5.36 -8.66
C ILE A 34 3.34 6.22 -9.39
N SER A 35 3.37 7.54 -9.19
CA SER A 35 2.49 8.48 -9.89
C SER A 35 2.98 8.83 -11.30
N ILE A 36 4.22 8.45 -11.66
CA ILE A 36 4.85 8.80 -12.95
C ILE A 36 5.13 7.56 -13.80
N HIS A 37 5.62 6.47 -13.20
CA HIS A 37 6.21 5.33 -13.93
C HIS A 37 5.23 4.16 -14.11
N SER A 38 4.01 4.45 -14.59
CA SER A 38 2.93 3.47 -14.71
C SER A 38 3.31 2.25 -15.57
N GLU A 39 3.95 2.45 -16.73
CA GLU A 39 4.35 1.35 -17.63
C GLU A 39 5.37 0.40 -16.98
N TRP A 40 6.33 0.95 -16.24
CA TRP A 40 7.35 0.16 -15.55
C TRP A 40 6.70 -0.68 -14.44
N ILE A 41 5.76 -0.09 -13.70
CA ILE A 41 5.04 -0.75 -12.61
C ILE A 41 4.16 -1.87 -13.15
N GLU A 42 3.38 -1.62 -14.19
CA GLU A 42 2.54 -2.63 -14.82
C GLU A 42 3.39 -3.82 -15.31
N TYR A 43 4.52 -3.53 -15.96
CA TYR A 43 5.46 -4.56 -16.40
C TYR A 43 5.99 -5.41 -15.23
N HIS A 44 6.38 -4.78 -14.12
CA HIS A 44 6.90 -5.50 -12.95
C HIS A 44 5.82 -6.27 -12.18
N ILE A 45 4.59 -5.76 -12.14
CA ILE A 45 3.44 -6.51 -11.62
C ILE A 45 3.24 -7.77 -12.47
N LYS A 46 3.24 -7.65 -13.80
CA LYS A 46 3.13 -8.81 -14.70
C LYS A 46 4.28 -9.81 -14.53
N LYS A 47 5.50 -9.32 -14.28
CA LYS A 47 6.71 -10.14 -14.11
C LYS A 47 6.76 -10.89 -12.77
N CYS A 48 6.48 -10.21 -11.65
CA CYS A 48 6.62 -10.76 -10.31
C CYS A 48 5.45 -11.68 -9.93
N ASP A 49 5.64 -12.52 -8.91
CA ASP A 49 4.59 -13.43 -8.41
C ASP A 49 3.75 -12.81 -7.29
N VAL A 50 4.39 -12.01 -6.43
CA VAL A 50 3.80 -11.35 -5.27
C VAL A 50 4.10 -9.85 -5.32
N VAL A 51 3.10 -9.02 -5.04
CA VAL A 51 3.20 -7.55 -5.06
C VAL A 51 2.93 -6.97 -3.67
N LEU A 52 3.82 -6.07 -3.22
CA LEU A 52 3.73 -5.39 -1.93
C LEU A 52 3.75 -3.86 -2.16
N PRO A 53 2.59 -3.21 -2.33
CA PRO A 53 2.54 -1.76 -2.52
C PRO A 53 2.67 -1.03 -1.17
N LEU A 54 3.89 -0.64 -0.82
CA LEU A 54 4.20 -0.02 0.48
C LEU A 54 4.11 1.52 0.49
N VAL A 55 3.98 2.15 -0.68
CA VAL A 55 3.96 3.60 -0.82
C VAL A 55 2.63 4.17 -0.31
N ALA A 56 2.72 5.01 0.72
CA ALA A 56 1.59 5.73 1.33
C ALA A 56 2.09 6.92 2.19
N ILE A 57 1.24 7.91 2.41
CA ILE A 57 1.45 8.95 3.42
C ILE A 57 0.79 8.50 4.72
N ALA A 58 1.60 8.01 5.65
CA ALA A 58 1.15 7.56 6.97
C ALA A 58 1.49 8.56 8.10
N THR A 59 1.59 9.85 7.78
CA THR A 59 1.94 10.91 8.74
C THR A 59 0.69 11.69 9.16
N PRO A 60 0.23 11.61 10.43
CA PRO A 60 -1.06 12.16 10.85
C PRO A 60 -1.29 13.66 10.57
N ILE A 61 -0.24 14.47 10.58
CA ILE A 61 -0.35 15.90 10.30
C ILE A 61 -0.76 16.15 8.84
N GLU A 62 -0.33 15.30 7.91
CA GLU A 62 -0.62 15.42 6.48
C GLU A 62 -2.08 15.12 6.16
N TYR A 63 -2.77 14.30 6.98
CA TYR A 63 -4.19 13.99 6.79
C TYR A 63 -5.08 15.23 6.92
N THR A 64 -4.59 16.25 7.64
CA THR A 64 -5.28 17.53 7.83
C THR A 64 -4.71 18.64 6.96
N ARG A 65 -3.39 18.67 6.75
CA ARG A 65 -2.74 19.69 5.92
C ARG A 65 -2.96 19.47 4.43
N ASN A 66 -2.85 18.23 3.97
CA ASN A 66 -2.88 17.86 2.56
C ASN A 66 -3.79 16.63 2.30
N PRO A 67 -5.08 16.68 2.70
CA PRO A 67 -5.98 15.52 2.60
C PRO A 67 -6.14 14.99 1.17
N LEU A 68 -6.17 15.86 0.16
CA LEU A 68 -6.25 15.45 -1.24
C LEU A 68 -5.03 14.64 -1.67
N ARG A 69 -3.83 15.06 -1.27
CA ARG A 69 -2.60 14.33 -1.58
C ARG A 69 -2.57 12.95 -0.94
N VAL A 70 -3.07 12.84 0.30
CA VAL A 70 -3.24 11.54 0.98
C VAL A 70 -4.21 10.66 0.20
N PHE A 71 -5.34 11.20 -0.26
CA PHE A 71 -6.30 10.44 -1.06
C PHE A 71 -5.73 10.00 -2.41
N GLU A 72 -5.13 10.91 -3.17
CA GLU A 72 -4.53 10.61 -4.49
C GLU A 72 -3.49 9.48 -4.39
N LEU A 73 -2.57 9.56 -3.41
CA LEU A 73 -1.52 8.56 -3.26
C LEU A 73 -2.02 7.26 -2.63
N ASP A 74 -2.65 7.35 -1.46
CA ASP A 74 -2.98 6.16 -0.66
C ASP A 74 -4.17 5.40 -1.22
N PHE A 75 -5.04 6.06 -2.01
CA PHE A 75 -6.18 5.45 -2.66
C PHE A 75 -5.99 5.31 -4.18
N GLU A 76 -5.89 6.42 -4.93
CA GLU A 76 -5.98 6.36 -6.39
C GLU A 76 -4.79 5.65 -7.04
N GLU A 77 -3.55 5.98 -6.66
CA GLU A 77 -2.36 5.31 -7.21
C GLU A 77 -2.31 3.83 -6.81
N ASN A 78 -2.63 3.52 -5.54
CA ASN A 78 -2.69 2.14 -5.06
C ASN A 78 -3.81 1.33 -5.73
N LEU A 79 -4.94 1.95 -6.09
CA LEU A 79 -6.02 1.29 -6.81
C LEU A 79 -5.59 0.86 -8.22
N LYS A 80 -4.70 1.62 -8.89
CA LYS A 80 -4.13 1.21 -10.19
C LYS A 80 -3.31 -0.07 -10.04
N ILE A 81 -2.44 -0.14 -9.04
CA ILE A 81 -1.64 -1.33 -8.72
C ILE A 81 -2.53 -2.54 -8.43
N ILE A 82 -3.57 -2.36 -7.61
CA ILE A 82 -4.55 -3.42 -7.29
C ILE A 82 -5.23 -3.94 -8.56
N ARG A 83 -5.67 -3.04 -9.45
CA ARG A 83 -6.30 -3.42 -10.72
C ARG A 83 -5.34 -4.21 -11.62
N ASP A 84 -4.07 -3.84 -11.68
CA ASP A 84 -3.07 -4.59 -12.45
C ASP A 84 -2.79 -5.96 -11.83
N CYS A 85 -2.78 -6.08 -10.50
CA CYS A 85 -2.66 -7.37 -9.82
C CYS A 85 -3.84 -8.29 -10.19
N VAL A 86 -5.07 -7.77 -10.20
CA VAL A 86 -6.25 -8.52 -10.63
C VAL A 86 -6.14 -8.90 -12.12
N LYS A 87 -5.78 -7.95 -12.99
CA LYS A 87 -5.62 -8.16 -14.44
C LYS A 87 -4.63 -9.28 -14.77
N TYR A 88 -3.53 -9.37 -14.02
CA TYR A 88 -2.47 -10.35 -14.24
C TYR A 88 -2.51 -11.55 -13.28
N ASN A 89 -3.58 -11.68 -12.48
CA ASN A 89 -3.77 -12.73 -11.49
C ASN A 89 -2.55 -12.90 -10.57
N LYS A 90 -2.11 -11.79 -9.99
CA LYS A 90 -0.96 -11.71 -9.09
C LYS A 90 -1.42 -11.63 -7.66
N ARG A 91 -0.70 -12.34 -6.77
CA ARG A 91 -0.96 -12.27 -5.35
C ARG A 91 -0.52 -10.90 -4.83
N ILE A 92 -1.42 -10.21 -4.14
CA ILE A 92 -1.10 -8.94 -3.50
C ILE A 92 -1.10 -9.12 -1.98
N ILE A 93 -0.07 -8.58 -1.32
CA ILE A 93 -0.03 -8.45 0.13
C ILE A 93 -0.12 -6.96 0.43
N PHE A 94 -1.36 -6.49 0.58
CA PHE A 94 -1.64 -5.07 0.77
C PHE A 94 -1.46 -4.67 2.23
N PRO A 95 -0.64 -3.64 2.54
CA PRO A 95 -0.50 -3.16 3.90
C PRO A 95 -1.76 -2.38 4.30
N SER A 96 -2.61 -2.99 5.11
CA SER A 96 -3.68 -2.28 5.82
C SER A 96 -3.11 -1.42 6.96
N THR A 97 -3.98 -0.79 7.75
CA THR A 97 -3.60 0.03 8.90
C THR A 97 -4.52 -0.26 10.07
N SER A 98 -4.01 -0.21 11.30
CA SER A 98 -4.86 -0.28 12.50
C SER A 98 -5.79 0.94 12.62
N GLU A 99 -5.52 2.04 11.90
CA GLU A 99 -6.42 3.19 11.88
C GLU A 99 -7.77 2.90 11.22
N VAL A 100 -7.94 1.78 10.50
CA VAL A 100 -9.27 1.39 9.94
C VAL A 100 -10.30 1.13 11.04
N TYR A 101 -9.88 0.68 12.22
CA TYR A 101 -10.78 0.48 13.36
C TYR A 101 -11.29 1.81 13.93
N GLY A 102 -10.53 2.89 13.74
CA GLY A 102 -10.90 4.24 14.16
C GLY A 102 -11.16 4.35 15.65
N MET A 103 -12.41 4.61 16.02
CA MET A 103 -12.91 4.74 17.40
C MET A 103 -13.64 3.48 17.87
N CYS A 104 -13.32 2.32 17.31
CA CYS A 104 -13.85 1.03 17.77
C CYS A 104 -13.65 0.88 19.30
N THR A 105 -14.69 0.43 19.98
CA THR A 105 -14.73 0.31 21.44
C THR A 105 -14.48 -1.10 21.95
N ASP A 106 -14.21 -2.04 21.05
CA ASP A 106 -13.93 -3.42 21.41
C ASP A 106 -12.62 -3.50 22.22
N ALA A 107 -12.57 -4.43 23.18
CA ALA A 107 -11.38 -4.59 24.02
C ALA A 107 -10.16 -5.08 23.22
N ASN A 108 -10.40 -5.85 22.16
CA ASN A 108 -9.42 -6.26 21.17
C ASN A 108 -10.00 -5.98 19.79
N PHE A 109 -9.19 -5.47 18.87
CA PHE A 109 -9.59 -5.31 17.48
C PHE A 109 -9.50 -6.66 16.77
N ASP A 110 -10.59 -7.04 16.12
CA ASP A 110 -10.74 -8.28 15.39
C ASP A 110 -11.03 -8.00 13.91
N GLU A 111 -10.20 -8.56 13.02
CA GLU A 111 -10.23 -8.28 11.58
C GLU A 111 -11.52 -8.71 10.89
N ASP A 112 -12.26 -9.67 11.47
CA ASP A 112 -13.45 -10.26 10.87
C ASP A 112 -14.76 -9.71 11.48
N THR A 113 -14.70 -9.16 12.70
CA THR A 113 -15.92 -8.84 13.48
C THR A 113 -15.99 -7.44 14.06
N SER A 114 -14.86 -6.75 14.28
CA SER A 114 -14.89 -5.42 14.88
C SER A 114 -15.50 -4.37 13.95
N ASN A 115 -16.35 -3.50 14.51
CA ASN A 115 -16.91 -2.39 13.77
C ASN A 115 -15.85 -1.32 13.50
N LEU A 116 -15.91 -0.72 12.30
CA LEU A 116 -15.04 0.37 11.88
C LEU A 116 -15.76 1.70 12.11
N VAL A 117 -15.28 2.52 13.05
CA VAL A 117 -15.99 3.73 13.49
C VAL A 117 -15.15 4.97 13.27
N VAL A 118 -15.60 5.87 12.39
CA VAL A 118 -14.91 7.15 12.11
C VAL A 118 -15.77 8.35 12.51
N GLY A 119 -15.13 9.52 12.61
CA GLY A 119 -15.81 10.77 12.95
C GLY A 119 -16.51 11.43 11.75
N PRO A 120 -17.17 12.57 11.98
CA PRO A 120 -17.88 13.31 10.94
C PRO A 120 -16.94 13.89 9.87
N ILE A 121 -17.50 14.23 8.70
CA ILE A 121 -16.77 14.75 7.52
C ILE A 121 -15.88 15.97 7.86
N ASN A 122 -16.31 16.84 8.77
CA ASN A 122 -15.53 18.01 9.19
C ASN A 122 -14.26 17.66 10.00
N LYS A 123 -14.02 16.37 10.30
CA LYS A 123 -12.79 15.84 10.88
C LYS A 123 -11.98 15.12 9.81
N GLN A 124 -11.31 15.91 8.96
CA GLN A 124 -10.54 15.45 7.81
C GLN A 124 -9.47 14.40 8.14
N ARG A 125 -8.98 14.33 9.38
CA ARG A 125 -8.00 13.30 9.82
C ARG A 125 -8.41 11.86 9.46
N TRP A 126 -9.71 11.59 9.36
CA TRP A 126 -10.23 10.26 9.06
C TRP A 126 -10.12 9.86 7.59
N ILE A 127 -9.67 10.76 6.71
CA ILE A 127 -9.51 10.45 5.28
C ILE A 127 -8.55 9.28 5.06
N TYR A 128 -7.45 9.20 5.82
CA TYR A 128 -6.49 8.09 5.74
C TYR A 128 -7.15 6.74 6.07
N SER A 129 -7.83 6.67 7.23
CA SER A 129 -8.56 5.48 7.68
C SER A 129 -9.58 5.01 6.64
N VAL A 130 -10.42 5.92 6.14
CA VAL A 130 -11.47 5.60 5.16
C VAL A 130 -10.88 5.18 3.81
N SER A 131 -9.83 5.86 3.32
CA SER A 131 -9.12 5.48 2.08
C SER A 131 -8.57 4.05 2.16
N LYS A 132 -7.89 3.71 3.27
CA LYS A 132 -7.34 2.36 3.47
C LYS A 132 -8.43 1.32 3.65
N GLN A 133 -9.54 1.65 4.33
CA GLN A 133 -10.70 0.76 4.47
C GLN A 133 -11.34 0.43 3.11
N LEU A 134 -11.51 1.43 2.24
CA LEU A 134 -12.08 1.22 0.91
C LEU A 134 -11.19 0.30 0.05
N LEU A 135 -9.86 0.39 0.18
CA LEU A 135 -8.93 -0.53 -0.50
C LEU A 135 -8.84 -1.91 0.16
N GLY A 136 -8.98 -2.00 1.47
CA GLY A 136 -8.86 -3.25 2.23
C GLY A 136 -10.08 -4.17 2.13
N SER A 137 -11.13 -3.75 1.43
CA SER A 137 -12.35 -4.54 1.27
C SER A 137 -12.07 -5.83 0.48
N ARG A 138 -12.29 -6.99 1.12
CA ARG A 138 -12.04 -8.34 0.56
C ARG A 138 -12.69 -8.58 -0.81
N ASP A 139 -13.72 -7.82 -1.16
CA ASP A 139 -14.48 -7.96 -2.41
C ASP A 139 -13.79 -7.37 -3.65
N LEU A 140 -12.61 -6.74 -3.52
CA LEU A 140 -11.85 -6.24 -4.68
C LEU A 140 -11.14 -7.34 -5.49
N GLY A 141 -11.45 -8.62 -5.25
CA GLY A 141 -10.87 -9.73 -6.00
C GLY A 141 -9.43 -10.07 -5.60
N LEU A 142 -8.98 -9.58 -4.45
CA LEU A 142 -7.65 -9.86 -3.89
C LEU A 142 -7.67 -11.22 -3.20
N ARG A 143 -7.30 -12.28 -3.93
CA ARG A 143 -7.03 -13.63 -3.37
C ARG A 143 -5.53 -13.90 -3.36
#